data_AF-T0YG12-F1
#
_entry.id   AF-T0YG12-F1
#
_cell.length_a   1.000
_cell.length_b   1.000
_cell.length_c   1.000
_cell.angle_alpha   90.00
_cell.angle_beta   90.00
_cell.angle_gamma   90.00
#
_symmetry.space_group_name_H-M   'P 1'
#
loop_
_entity.id
_entity.type
_entity.pdbx_description
1 polymer ?
#
loop_
_entity_poly.entity_id
_entity_poly.type
_entity_poly.pdbx_seq_one_letter_code
_entity_poly.pdbx_strand_id
1 'polypeptide(L)'
;MGPFGQEIEAGPFVLSTINSEGATMVPNTHFWLGTPKIKQFDVEKFSTTATADLALEKGTVNAVNPALSDYNALKNLSSVSTVLQPENYVFYLWFNYHVAPFNNLHFRMGLAYALNKTRIMTKDEDGVGAAGSANMSFGGMPGVLKSYWAPGLTYYGYNVSAAEAQFEQAGYHIGSSGYFVNNSTGKQVTFQIQEPS
;
A
#
# COMPACT_ATOMS: atom_id res chain seq x y z
N MET A 1 0.46 4.88 33.51
CA MET A 1 1.83 4.32 33.36
C MET A 1 1.81 2.89 33.87
N GLY A 2 1.99 1.91 32.99
CA GLY A 2 2.13 0.48 33.35
C GLY A 2 3.61 0.08 33.55
N PRO A 3 3.89 -1.13 34.06
CA PRO A 3 5.16 -1.50 34.72
C PRO A 3 6.23 -2.05 33.74
N PHE A 4 6.39 -1.44 32.57
CA PHE A 4 7.48 -1.80 31.65
C PHE A 4 8.56 -0.71 31.73
N GLY A 5 9.82 -1.14 31.83
CA GLY A 5 10.97 -0.25 32.00
C GLY A 5 11.05 0.81 30.91
N GLN A 6 11.67 1.93 31.23
CA GLN A 6 11.90 3.04 30.30
C GLN A 6 12.63 2.51 29.05
N GLU A 7 12.06 2.76 27.87
CA GLU A 7 12.69 2.40 26.60
C GLU A 7 14.08 3.07 26.52
N ILE A 8 15.11 2.29 26.20
CA ILE A 8 16.44 2.85 25.92
C ILE A 8 16.46 3.24 24.45
N GLU A 9 16.31 4.53 24.21
CA GLU A 9 16.27 5.09 22.87
C GLU A 9 17.62 5.73 22.51
N ALA A 10 18.12 5.38 21.33
CA ALA A 10 19.31 5.96 20.73
C ALA A 10 18.97 7.04 19.69
N GLY A 11 17.69 7.39 19.53
CA GLY A 11 17.22 8.35 18.53
C GLY A 11 17.47 9.82 18.92
N PRO A 12 17.19 10.77 18.01
CA PRO A 12 17.26 12.21 18.28
C PRO A 12 16.24 12.66 19.35
N PHE A 13 15.13 11.95 19.51
CA PHE A 13 14.13 12.19 20.55
C PHE A 13 13.99 10.94 21.43
N VAL A 14 13.52 11.15 22.66
CA VAL A 14 13.15 10.12 23.63
C VAL A 14 11.65 10.20 23.93
N LEU A 15 10.98 9.07 24.11
CA LEU A 15 9.58 9.03 24.52
C LEU A 15 9.41 9.60 25.94
N SER A 16 8.55 10.61 26.05
CA SER A 16 8.19 11.23 27.33
C SER A 16 6.88 10.66 27.87
N THR A 17 5.84 10.63 27.03
CA THR A 17 4.52 10.08 27.40
C THR A 17 3.91 9.36 26.21
N ILE A 18 3.08 8.34 26.49
CA ILE A 18 2.27 7.64 25.50
C ILE A 18 0.93 7.25 26.13
N ASN A 19 -0.15 7.40 25.37
CA ASN A 19 -1.49 6.98 25.75
C ASN A 19 -2.30 6.58 24.48
N SER A 20 -3.62 6.43 24.61
CA SER A 20 -4.50 6.04 23.49
C SER A 20 -4.57 7.07 22.36
N GLU A 21 -4.35 8.34 22.69
CA GLU A 21 -4.49 9.49 21.78
C GLU A 21 -3.17 9.82 21.07
N GLY A 22 -2.04 9.31 21.55
CA GLY A 22 -0.75 9.63 20.95
C GLY A 22 0.43 9.50 21.88
N ALA A 23 1.51 10.17 21.49
CA ALA A 23 2.78 10.20 22.21
C ALA A 23 3.40 11.59 22.19
N THR A 24 4.06 11.97 23.28
CA THR A 24 4.94 13.14 23.33
C THR A 24 6.38 12.65 23.41
N MET A 25 7.24 13.18 22.56
CA MET A 25 8.68 12.94 22.56
C MET A 25 9.44 14.23 22.88
N VAL A 26 10.55 14.12 23.61
CA VAL A 26 11.42 15.25 23.99
C VAL A 26 12.85 15.04 23.46
N PRO A 27 13.64 16.09 23.26
CA PRO A 27 14.99 15.97 22.71
C PRO A 27 15.89 15.06 23.52
N ASN A 28 16.57 14.14 22.83
CA ASN A 28 17.67 13.39 23.40
C ASN A 28 18.93 14.27 23.46
N THR A 29 19.26 14.79 24.63
CA THR A 29 20.46 15.61 24.83
C THR A 29 21.76 14.82 24.70
N HIS A 30 21.68 13.49 24.67
CA HIS A 30 22.82 12.57 24.50
C HIS A 30 22.94 12.00 23.08
N PHE A 31 22.14 12.48 22.12
CA PHE A 31 22.22 12.03 20.73
C PHE A 31 23.57 12.42 20.10
N TRP A 32 24.27 11.46 19.49
CA TRP A 32 25.65 11.65 19.03
C TRP A 32 25.81 12.62 17.85
N LEU A 33 24.72 12.93 17.13
CA LEU A 33 24.72 13.98 16.08
C LEU A 33 24.32 15.36 16.62
N GLY A 34 24.18 15.51 17.94
CA GLY A 34 23.80 16.75 18.61
C GLY A 34 22.32 16.81 18.99
N THR A 35 21.97 17.74 19.87
CA THR A 35 20.60 17.90 20.38
C THR A 35 19.67 18.50 19.32
N PRO A 36 18.46 17.94 19.09
CA PRO A 36 17.47 18.55 18.20
C PRO A 36 17.11 19.98 18.59
N LYS A 37 16.79 20.80 17.59
CA LYS A 37 16.29 22.17 17.79
C LYS A 37 14.81 22.24 18.18
N ILE A 38 14.04 21.25 17.76
CA ILE A 38 12.62 21.10 18.12
C ILE A 38 12.58 20.68 19.60
N LYS A 39 11.83 21.39 20.43
CA LYS A 39 11.80 21.18 21.89
C LYS A 39 10.83 20.09 22.34
N GLN A 40 9.86 19.76 21.51
CA GLN A 40 8.83 18.75 21.76
C GLN A 40 8.31 18.29 20.40
N PHE A 41 8.12 16.99 20.26
CA PHE A 41 7.55 16.38 19.07
C PHE A 41 6.35 15.52 19.50
N ASP A 42 5.16 15.97 19.15
CA ASP A 42 3.91 15.29 19.49
C ASP A 42 3.42 14.49 18.28
N VAL A 43 3.09 13.23 18.54
CA VAL A 43 2.47 12.31 17.57
C VAL A 43 1.03 12.12 18.00
N GLU A 44 0.11 12.68 17.23
CA GLU A 44 -1.32 12.53 17.45
C GLU A 44 -1.87 11.36 16.64
N LYS A 45 -2.69 10.53 17.27
CA LYS A 45 -3.37 9.41 16.63
C LYS A 45 -4.70 9.88 16.04
N PHE A 46 -4.82 9.74 14.73
CA PHE A 46 -6.08 9.93 14.03
C PHE A 46 -6.70 8.59 13.62
N SER A 47 -8.03 8.53 13.59
CA SER A 47 -8.76 7.31 13.18
C SER A 47 -8.76 7.11 11.66
N THR A 48 -8.64 8.21 10.90
CA THR A 48 -8.56 8.19 9.43
C THR A 48 -7.61 9.29 8.94
N THR A 49 -7.04 9.11 7.74
CA THR A 49 -6.23 10.14 7.06
C THR A 49 -7.02 11.43 6.86
N ALA A 50 -8.28 11.34 6.45
CA ALA A 50 -9.15 12.51 6.26
C ALA A 50 -9.30 13.37 7.53
N THR A 51 -9.35 12.76 8.72
CA THR A 51 -9.39 13.53 9.98
C THR A 51 -8.06 14.21 10.29
N ALA A 52 -6.93 13.59 9.94
CA ALA A 52 -5.61 14.20 10.07
C ALA A 52 -5.44 15.36 9.08
N ASP A 53 -5.90 15.21 7.83
CA ASP A 53 -5.81 16.24 6.79
C ASP A 53 -6.61 17.48 7.18
N LEU A 54 -7.82 17.29 7.74
CA LEU A 54 -8.60 18.41 8.28
C LEU A 54 -7.90 19.11 9.45
N ALA A 55 -7.17 18.36 10.29
CA ALA A 55 -6.37 18.94 11.37
C ALA A 55 -5.20 19.78 10.81
N LEU A 56 -4.57 19.33 9.72
CA LEU A 56 -3.54 20.09 9.02
C LEU A 56 -4.12 21.38 8.43
N GLU A 57 -5.27 21.30 7.76
CA GLU A 57 -5.96 22.46 7.18
C GLU A 57 -6.30 23.52 8.23
N LYS A 58 -6.71 23.09 9.43
CA LYS A 58 -7.00 23.96 10.57
C LYS A 58 -5.75 24.46 11.29
N GLY A 59 -4.57 23.94 10.95
CA GLY A 59 -3.30 24.25 11.59
C GLY A 59 -3.18 23.71 13.02
N THR A 60 -3.98 22.71 13.40
CA THR A 60 -3.86 22.06 14.71
C THR A 60 -2.72 21.04 14.74
N VAL A 61 -2.32 20.51 13.58
CA VAL A 61 -1.08 19.73 13.41
C VAL A 61 -0.18 20.39 12.36
N ASN A 62 1.13 20.11 12.42
CA ASN A 62 2.11 20.73 11.53
C ASN A 62 2.45 19.88 10.30
N ALA A 63 2.20 18.58 10.34
CA ALA A 63 2.50 17.64 9.27
C ALA A 63 1.59 16.40 9.36
N VAL A 64 1.30 15.80 8.21
CA VAL A 64 0.55 14.55 8.09
C VAL A 64 1.16 13.69 6.98
N ASN A 65 0.88 12.39 7.00
CA ASN A 65 1.09 11.50 5.86
C ASN A 65 -0.29 11.18 5.27
N PRO A 66 -0.76 11.95 4.26
CA PRO A 66 -2.12 11.83 3.73
C PRO A 66 -2.25 10.59 2.84
N ALA A 67 -3.49 10.24 2.49
CA ALA A 67 -3.69 9.33 1.36
C ALA A 67 -3.20 10.00 0.07
N LEU A 68 -2.70 9.22 -0.90
CA LEU A 68 -2.20 9.78 -2.16
C LEU A 68 -3.32 10.46 -2.97
N SER A 69 -4.57 9.99 -2.84
CA SER A 69 -5.75 10.65 -3.41
C SER A 69 -5.92 12.09 -2.91
N ASP A 70 -5.53 12.36 -1.66
CA ASP A 70 -5.74 13.66 -1.01
C ASP A 70 -4.60 14.65 -1.33
N TYR A 71 -3.48 14.15 -1.88
CA TYR A 71 -2.29 14.95 -2.21
C TYR A 71 -2.61 16.17 -3.08
N ASN A 72 -3.39 15.99 -4.14
CA ASN A 72 -3.71 17.09 -5.06
C ASN A 72 -4.54 18.19 -4.38
N ALA A 73 -5.45 17.82 -3.47
CA ALA A 73 -6.23 18.77 -2.70
C ALA A 73 -5.32 19.57 -1.76
N LEU A 74 -4.50 18.88 -0.96
CA LEU A 74 -3.57 19.49 -0.01
C LEU A 74 -2.51 20.35 -0.68
N LYS A 75 -1.99 19.93 -1.84
CA LYS A 75 -1.00 20.69 -2.63
C LYS A 75 -1.51 22.05 -3.09
N ASN A 76 -2.82 22.21 -3.28
CA ASN A 76 -3.41 23.47 -3.72
C ASN A 76 -3.67 24.46 -2.57
N LEU A 77 -3.45 24.06 -1.32
CA LEU A 77 -3.58 24.93 -0.16
C LEU A 77 -2.34 25.83 -0.03
N SER A 78 -2.55 27.14 0.01
CA SER A 78 -1.46 28.12 0.12
C SER A 78 -0.67 28.05 1.44
N SER A 79 -1.26 27.46 2.48
CA SER A 79 -0.65 27.25 3.80
C SER A 79 0.15 25.95 3.93
N VAL A 80 0.09 25.07 2.93
CA VAL A 80 0.69 23.73 3.00
C VAL A 80 1.81 23.60 1.99
N SER A 81 2.95 23.08 2.44
CA SER A 81 4.02 22.61 1.55
C SER A 81 3.92 21.10 1.42
N THR A 82 3.94 20.59 0.18
CA THR A 82 3.86 19.16 -0.10
C THR A 82 5.19 18.64 -0.63
N VAL A 83 5.53 17.40 -0.24
CA VAL A 83 6.69 16.67 -0.74
C VAL A 83 6.19 15.31 -1.21
N LEU A 84 6.42 15.01 -2.48
CA LEU A 84 6.20 13.67 -3.04
C LEU A 84 7.55 12.96 -3.12
N GLN A 85 7.66 11.80 -2.48
CA GLN A 85 8.87 10.99 -2.51
C GLN A 85 8.56 9.57 -3.00
N PRO A 86 9.47 8.94 -3.76
CA PRO A 86 9.35 7.52 -4.07
C PRO A 86 9.43 6.68 -2.79
N GLU A 87 8.51 5.74 -2.63
CA GLU A 87 8.49 4.81 -1.51
C GLU A 87 8.78 3.38 -1.98
N ASN A 88 9.35 2.55 -1.10
CA ASN A 88 9.53 1.12 -1.31
C ASN A 88 8.32 0.29 -0.87
N TYR A 89 7.16 0.92 -0.70
CA TYR A 89 5.92 0.27 -0.35
C TYR A 89 5.21 -0.28 -1.60
N VAL A 90 4.51 -1.40 -1.45
CA VAL A 90 3.78 -2.06 -2.54
C VAL A 90 2.61 -2.84 -1.98
N PHE A 91 1.44 -2.68 -2.60
CA PHE A 91 0.28 -3.52 -2.34
C PHE A 91 0.37 -4.86 -3.08
N TYR A 92 -0.07 -5.92 -2.41
CA TYR A 92 -0.09 -7.28 -2.95
C TYR A 92 -1.47 -7.89 -2.82
N LEU A 93 -1.88 -8.62 -3.84
CA LEU A 93 -2.92 -9.62 -3.71
C LEU A 93 -2.26 -10.98 -3.44
N TRP A 94 -2.34 -11.43 -2.19
CA TRP A 94 -1.82 -12.73 -1.79
C TRP A 94 -2.85 -13.83 -2.01
N PHE A 95 -2.38 -14.98 -2.48
CA PHE A 95 -3.21 -16.17 -2.68
C PHE A 95 -2.84 -17.26 -1.68
N ASN A 96 -3.86 -17.92 -1.11
CA ASN A 96 -3.63 -19.17 -0.38
C ASN A 96 -3.49 -20.31 -1.40
N TYR A 97 -2.25 -20.67 -1.73
CA TYR A 97 -1.93 -21.69 -2.74
C TYR A 97 -2.30 -23.13 -2.32
N HIS A 98 -2.80 -23.36 -1.10
CA HIS A 98 -3.30 -24.65 -0.66
C HIS A 98 -4.79 -24.87 -0.96
N VAL A 99 -5.50 -23.81 -1.37
CA VAL A 99 -6.96 -23.84 -1.55
C VAL A 99 -7.30 -23.66 -3.02
N ALA A 100 -8.20 -24.49 -3.54
CA ALA A 100 -8.75 -24.30 -4.88
C ALA A 100 -9.60 -23.01 -4.96
N PRO A 101 -9.54 -22.23 -6.04
CA PRO A 101 -8.82 -22.51 -7.30
C PRO A 101 -7.35 -22.04 -7.30
N PHE A 102 -6.88 -21.39 -6.24
CA PHE A 102 -5.55 -20.78 -6.17
C PHE A 102 -4.39 -21.77 -6.10
N ASN A 103 -4.64 -23.05 -5.83
CA ASN A 103 -3.64 -24.11 -5.95
C ASN A 103 -3.22 -24.39 -7.41
N ASN A 104 -4.00 -23.95 -8.40
CA ASN A 104 -3.66 -24.07 -9.83
C ASN A 104 -2.80 -22.87 -10.30
N LEU A 105 -1.63 -23.16 -10.88
CA LEU A 105 -0.71 -22.13 -11.40
C LEU A 105 -1.36 -21.26 -12.48
N HIS A 106 -2.02 -21.87 -13.46
CA HIS A 106 -2.66 -21.16 -14.56
C HIS A 106 -3.79 -20.26 -14.06
N PHE A 107 -4.51 -20.67 -13.01
CA PHE A 107 -5.53 -19.79 -12.40
C PHE A 107 -4.90 -18.51 -11.83
N ARG A 108 -3.76 -18.63 -11.13
CA ARG A 108 -3.02 -17.46 -10.60
C ARG A 108 -2.44 -16.59 -11.73
N MET A 109 -1.96 -17.19 -12.81
CA MET A 109 -1.49 -16.45 -13.99
C MET A 109 -2.65 -15.70 -14.67
N GLY A 110 -3.83 -16.32 -14.77
CA GLY A 110 -5.04 -15.68 -15.29
C GLY A 110 -5.42 -14.44 -14.48
N LEU A 111 -5.41 -14.55 -13.14
CA LEU A 111 -5.62 -13.40 -12.25
C LEU A 111 -4.58 -12.29 -12.46
N ALA A 112 -3.31 -12.64 -12.60
CA ALA A 112 -2.25 -11.66 -12.84
C ALA A 112 -2.46 -10.86 -14.13
N TYR A 113 -2.87 -11.52 -15.22
CA TYR A 113 -3.22 -10.86 -16.49
C TYR A 113 -4.54 -10.07 -16.42
N ALA A 114 -5.49 -10.47 -15.56
CA ALA A 114 -6.77 -9.80 -15.40
C ALA A 114 -6.69 -8.48 -14.61
N LEU A 115 -5.61 -8.25 -13.85
CA LEU A 115 -5.45 -7.06 -13.02
C LEU A 115 -4.95 -5.85 -13.82
N ASN A 116 -5.81 -4.84 -13.98
CA ASN A 116 -5.45 -3.56 -14.59
C ASN A 116 -4.82 -2.61 -13.56
N LYS A 117 -3.53 -2.80 -13.28
CA LYS A 117 -2.77 -1.95 -12.36
C LYS A 117 -2.81 -0.47 -12.73
N THR A 118 -2.82 -0.13 -14.02
CA THR A 118 -2.86 1.27 -14.46
C THR A 118 -4.18 1.90 -14.07
N ARG A 119 -5.30 1.20 -14.31
CA ARG A 119 -6.63 1.67 -13.93
C ARG A 119 -6.76 1.84 -12.42
N ILE A 120 -6.21 0.92 -11.63
CA ILE A 120 -6.19 1.02 -10.15
C ILE A 120 -5.47 2.32 -9.76
N MET A 121 -4.23 2.52 -10.22
CA MET A 121 -3.46 3.73 -9.90
C MET A 121 -4.14 5.02 -10.34
N THR A 122 -4.82 5.02 -11.49
CA THR A 122 -5.54 6.21 -11.97
C THR A 122 -6.83 6.49 -11.19
N LYS A 123 -7.49 5.47 -10.65
CA LYS A 123 -8.80 5.60 -10.01
C LYS A 123 -8.75 5.71 -8.49
N ASP A 124 -7.85 4.96 -7.86
CA ASP A 124 -7.75 4.91 -6.40
C ASP A 124 -6.72 5.92 -5.87
N GLU A 125 -5.67 6.20 -6.65
CA GLU A 125 -4.53 7.05 -6.23
C GLU A 125 -4.47 8.39 -6.98
N ASP A 126 -5.56 8.79 -7.65
CA ASP A 126 -5.69 10.01 -8.47
C ASP A 126 -4.57 10.23 -9.50
N GLY A 127 -3.90 9.15 -9.90
CA GLY A 127 -2.74 9.20 -10.79
C GLY A 127 -1.48 9.80 -10.16
N VAL A 128 -1.48 10.18 -8.87
CA VAL A 128 -0.36 10.82 -8.17
C VAL A 128 0.83 9.86 -8.07
N GLY A 129 0.57 8.56 -7.84
CA GLY A 129 1.59 7.50 -7.86
C GLY A 129 1.89 6.94 -9.26
N ALA A 130 1.18 7.38 -10.31
CA ALA A 130 1.19 6.76 -11.63
C ALA A 130 2.31 7.26 -12.56
N ALA A 131 3.44 7.74 -12.02
CA ALA A 131 4.58 8.21 -12.81
C ALA A 131 5.22 7.07 -13.63
N GLY A 132 4.57 6.73 -14.75
CA GLY A 132 4.98 5.74 -15.74
C GLY A 132 4.98 4.28 -15.23
N SER A 133 4.99 3.35 -16.19
CA SER A 133 5.27 1.93 -15.94
C SER A 133 6.60 1.66 -15.21
N ALA A 134 7.47 2.67 -15.09
CA ALA A 134 8.74 2.62 -14.40
C ALA A 134 8.61 2.43 -12.87
N ASN A 135 7.51 2.89 -12.26
CA ASN A 135 7.28 2.79 -10.82
C ASN A 135 6.32 1.66 -10.42
N MET A 136 5.73 0.96 -11.40
CA MET A 136 4.85 -0.17 -11.12
C MET A 136 5.62 -1.34 -10.53
N SER A 137 5.05 -1.96 -9.51
CA SER A 137 5.64 -3.15 -8.91
C SER A 137 5.69 -4.31 -9.91
N PHE A 138 6.81 -5.02 -9.89
CA PHE A 138 7.04 -6.17 -10.74
C PHE A 138 7.84 -7.24 -10.00
N GLY A 139 7.51 -8.52 -10.24
CA GLY A 139 8.11 -9.63 -9.49
C GLY A 139 7.86 -9.56 -7.99
N GLY A 140 6.86 -8.78 -7.56
CA GLY A 140 6.62 -8.50 -6.16
C GLY A 140 7.64 -7.53 -5.53
N MET A 141 8.35 -6.73 -6.31
CA MET A 141 9.24 -5.68 -5.80
C MET A 141 8.77 -4.29 -6.26
N PRO A 142 8.94 -3.24 -5.44
CA PRO A 142 8.68 -1.86 -5.84
C PRO A 142 9.49 -1.44 -7.07
N GLY A 143 8.92 -0.58 -7.92
CA GLY A 143 9.59 0.00 -9.09
C GLY A 143 10.90 0.73 -8.75
N VAL A 144 10.94 1.39 -7.59
CA VAL A 144 12.13 2.10 -7.10
C VAL A 144 13.33 1.19 -6.84
N LEU A 145 13.10 -0.12 -6.72
CA LEU A 145 14.15 -1.13 -6.51
C LEU A 145 14.48 -1.93 -7.78
N LYS A 146 14.15 -1.40 -8.97
CA LYS A 146 14.31 -2.09 -10.25
C LYS A 146 15.72 -2.64 -10.51
N SER A 147 16.76 -1.97 -10.01
CA SER A 147 18.15 -2.43 -10.14
C SER A 147 18.43 -3.75 -9.43
N TYR A 148 17.59 -4.15 -8.47
CA TYR A 148 17.72 -5.39 -7.71
C TYR A 148 16.81 -6.51 -8.23
N TRP A 149 16.02 -6.26 -9.28
CA TRP A 149 15.12 -7.27 -9.83
C TRP A 149 15.91 -8.39 -10.50
N ALA A 150 15.43 -9.63 -10.33
CA ALA A 150 16.00 -10.77 -11.02
C ALA A 150 15.88 -10.59 -12.55
N PRO A 151 16.90 -10.97 -13.34
CA PRO A 151 16.80 -10.93 -14.79
C PRO A 151 15.78 -11.96 -15.30
N GLY A 152 15.16 -11.68 -16.46
CA GLY A 152 14.27 -12.63 -17.13
C GLY A 152 12.90 -12.85 -16.47
N LEU A 153 12.53 -12.01 -15.50
CA LEU A 153 11.18 -12.05 -14.91
C LEU A 153 10.11 -11.82 -15.99
N THR A 154 9.05 -12.61 -15.96
CA THR A 154 7.91 -12.48 -16.88
C THR A 154 6.93 -11.42 -16.41
N TYR A 155 6.70 -10.39 -17.24
CA TYR A 155 5.73 -9.33 -16.95
C TYR A 155 4.30 -9.75 -17.30
N TYR A 156 3.45 -9.82 -16.28
CA TYR A 156 2.01 -10.06 -16.40
C TYR A 156 1.28 -8.70 -16.50
N GLY A 157 1.34 -8.09 -17.69
CA GLY A 157 0.59 -6.86 -17.98
C GLY A 157 -0.88 -7.14 -18.18
N TYR A 158 -1.76 -6.16 -17.94
CA TYR A 158 -3.20 -6.32 -18.15
C TYR A 158 -3.52 -6.78 -19.58
N ASN A 159 -4.09 -7.97 -19.72
CA ASN A 159 -4.45 -8.57 -21.00
C ASN A 159 -5.57 -9.61 -20.79
N VAL A 160 -6.78 -9.25 -21.23
CA VAL A 160 -7.99 -10.08 -21.02
C VAL A 160 -7.89 -11.41 -21.76
N SER A 161 -7.48 -11.41 -23.03
CA SER A 161 -7.37 -12.65 -23.81
C SER A 161 -6.29 -13.59 -23.26
N ALA A 162 -5.17 -13.05 -22.77
CA ALA A 162 -4.16 -13.87 -22.09
C ALA A 162 -4.68 -14.43 -20.75
N ALA A 163 -5.48 -13.64 -20.01
CA ALA A 163 -6.11 -14.11 -18.78
C ALA A 163 -7.08 -15.27 -19.06
N GLU A 164 -7.97 -15.12 -20.05
CA GLU A 164 -8.92 -16.14 -20.48
C GLU A 164 -8.22 -17.45 -20.88
N ALA A 165 -7.16 -17.37 -21.70
CA ALA A 165 -6.38 -18.54 -22.10
C ALA A 165 -5.72 -19.26 -20.91
N GLN A 166 -5.34 -18.53 -19.85
CA GLN A 166 -4.83 -19.14 -18.62
C GLN A 166 -5.96 -19.76 -17.79
N PHE A 167 -7.13 -19.14 -17.71
CA PHE A 167 -8.28 -19.73 -17.02
C PHE A 167 -8.78 -21.01 -17.72
N GLU A 168 -8.75 -21.07 -19.05
CA GLU A 168 -9.02 -22.27 -19.83
C GLU A 168 -8.05 -23.41 -19.50
N GLN A 169 -6.74 -23.13 -19.47
CA GLN A 169 -5.73 -24.09 -19.03
C GLN A 169 -5.91 -24.54 -17.58
N ALA A 170 -6.51 -23.70 -16.74
CA ALA A 170 -6.86 -24.03 -15.38
C ALA A 170 -8.15 -24.88 -15.25
N GLY A 171 -8.85 -25.13 -16.36
CA GLY A 171 -10.10 -25.91 -16.39
C GLY A 171 -11.35 -25.08 -16.13
N TYR A 172 -11.36 -23.82 -16.58
CA TYR A 172 -12.50 -22.90 -16.45
C TYR A 172 -12.87 -22.28 -17.80
N HIS A 173 -14.14 -21.99 -18.02
CA HIS A 173 -14.62 -21.24 -19.19
C HIS A 173 -15.70 -20.24 -18.77
N ILE A 174 -15.99 -19.24 -19.61
CA ILE A 174 -17.11 -18.32 -19.39
C ILE A 174 -18.42 -19.08 -19.67
N GLY A 175 -19.25 -19.22 -18.65
CA GLY A 175 -20.58 -19.81 -18.77
C GLY A 175 -21.59 -18.84 -19.40
N SER A 176 -22.82 -19.32 -19.65
CA SER A 176 -23.90 -18.50 -20.23
C SER A 176 -24.31 -17.28 -19.38
N SER A 177 -23.96 -17.26 -18.09
CA SER A 177 -24.16 -16.13 -17.18
C SER A 177 -23.09 -15.04 -17.30
N GLY A 178 -22.05 -15.23 -18.12
CA GLY A 178 -20.92 -14.31 -18.24
C GLY A 178 -19.85 -14.47 -17.16
N TYR A 179 -19.97 -15.43 -16.26
CA TYR A 179 -18.98 -15.73 -15.22
C TYR A 179 -18.17 -16.99 -15.55
N PHE A 180 -16.93 -17.04 -15.07
CA PHE A 180 -16.14 -18.27 -15.14
C PHE A 180 -16.80 -19.40 -14.33
N VAL A 181 -16.92 -20.56 -14.95
CA VAL A 181 -17.40 -21.80 -14.35
C VAL A 181 -16.33 -22.88 -14.47
N ASN A 182 -16.26 -23.77 -13.49
CA ASN A 182 -15.35 -24.92 -13.50
C ASN A 182 -15.87 -25.99 -14.48
N ASN A 183 -15.02 -26.44 -15.40
CA ASN A 183 -15.40 -27.38 -16.47
C ASN A 183 -15.93 -28.72 -15.96
N SER A 184 -15.42 -29.19 -14.81
CA SER A 184 -15.79 -30.49 -14.25
C SER A 184 -17.08 -30.46 -13.43
N THR A 185 -17.37 -29.32 -12.79
CA THR A 185 -18.51 -29.21 -11.86
C THR A 185 -19.65 -28.32 -12.37
N GLY A 186 -19.41 -27.51 -13.40
CA GLY A 186 -20.34 -26.48 -13.87
C GLY A 186 -20.58 -25.34 -12.88
N LYS A 187 -19.90 -25.33 -11.73
CA LYS A 187 -20.09 -24.33 -10.69
C LYS A 187 -19.32 -23.06 -11.02
N GLN A 188 -19.98 -21.91 -10.81
CA GLN A 188 -19.34 -20.59 -10.90
C GLN A 188 -18.18 -20.48 -9.91
N VAL A 189 -17.10 -19.84 -10.37
CA VAL A 189 -15.96 -19.49 -9.54
C VAL A 189 -16.34 -18.35 -8.62
N THR A 190 -16.14 -18.55 -7.32
CA THR A 190 -16.27 -17.53 -6.29
C THR A 190 -15.12 -17.63 -5.31
N PHE A 191 -14.65 -16.48 -4.82
CA PHE A 191 -13.65 -16.37 -3.77
C PHE A 191 -13.82 -15.01 -3.07
N GLN A 192 -13.27 -14.89 -1.87
CA GLN A 192 -13.28 -13.63 -1.12
C GLN A 192 -11.91 -12.96 -1.20
N ILE A 193 -11.93 -11.65 -1.31
CA ILE A 193 -10.76 -10.79 -1.12
C ILE A 193 -10.91 -10.19 0.27
N GLN A 194 -9.92 -10.40 1.13
CA GLN A 194 -9.90 -9.87 2.48
C GLN A 194 -8.78 -8.85 2.59
N GLU A 195 -9.11 -7.65 3.05
CA GLU A 195 -8.13 -6.66 3.48
C GLU A 195 -7.73 -6.98 4.93
N PRO A 196 -6.43 -7.00 5.27
CA PRO A 196 -6.00 -7.13 6.66
C PRO A 196 -6.53 -5.96 7.49
N SER A 197 -7.22 -6.27 8.58
CA SER A 197 -7.71 -5.30 9.58
C SER A 197 -6.62 -4.78 10.49
#